data_AF-A0A954FNM8-F1
#
_entry.id   AF-A0A954FNM8-F1
#
_cell.length_a   1.000
_cell.length_b   1.000
_cell.length_c   1.000
_cell.angle_alpha   90.00
_cell.angle_beta   90.00
_cell.angle_gamma   90.00
#
_symmetry.space_group_name_H-M   'P 1'
#
loop_
_entity.id
_entity.type
_entity.pdbx_description
1 polymer ?
#
loop_
_entity_poly.entity_id
_entity_poly.type
_entity_poly.pdbx_seq_one_letter_code
_entity_poly.pdbx_strand_id
1 'polypeptide(L)' 'MNLIPAAQEHVLQQEDGKKRFIQVTTELSRAFALCAASDEATAIRDDVAFLQTIHAALNKQSSGSRKSPEDLDAAVRQ' A
#
# COMPACT_ATOMS: atom_id res chain seq x y z
N MET A 1 5.79 11.25 -16.51
CA MET A 1 4.51 10.59 -16.18
C MET A 1 4.77 9.69 -14.98
N ASN A 2 4.18 9.97 -13.81
CA ASN A 2 4.47 9.18 -12.60
C ASN A 2 3.50 7.99 -12.50
N LEU A 3 4.02 6.78 -12.73
CA LEU A 3 3.23 5.54 -12.78
C LEU A 3 2.56 5.20 -11.44
N ILE A 4 3.26 5.39 -10.31
CA ILE A 4 2.75 5.04 -8.98
C ILE A 4 1.49 5.85 -8.60
N PRO A 5 1.46 7.20 -8.69
CA PRO A 5 0.25 7.98 -8.46
C PRO A 5 -0.94 7.57 -9.34
N ALA A 6 -0.71 7.28 -10.62
CA ALA A 6 -1.77 6.84 -11.52
C ALA A 6 -2.34 5.47 -11.10
N ALA A 7 -1.48 4.55 -10.66
CA ALA A 7 -1.91 3.25 -10.15
C ALA A 7 -2.67 3.37 -8.82
N GLN A 8 -2.27 4.29 -7.93
CA GLN A 8 -3.02 4.57 -6.71
C GLN A 8 -4.42 5.10 -7.00
N GLU A 9 -4.54 6.06 -7.92
CA GLU A 9 -5.84 6.60 -8.34
C GLU A 9 -6.74 5.48 -8.91
N HIS A 10 -6.18 4.62 -9.76
CA HIS A 10 -6.92 3.48 -10.30
C HIS A 10 -7.44 2.53 -9.20
N VAL A 11 -6.68 2.30 -8.13
CA VAL A 11 -7.14 1.51 -6.97
C VAL A 11 -8.22 2.25 -6.19
N LEU A 12 -8.06 3.56 -5.98
CA LEU A 12 -8.99 4.37 -5.17
C LEU A 12 -10.35 4.61 -5.84
N GLN A 13 -10.41 4.57 -7.18
CA GLN A 13 -11.65 4.68 -7.94
C GLN A 13 -12.56 3.44 -7.84
N GLN A 14 -12.05 2.32 -7.31
CA GLN A 14 -12.81 1.08 -7.17
C GLN A 14 -13.55 1.03 -5.83
N GLU A 15 -14.69 0.34 -5.81
CA GLU A 15 -15.45 0.06 -4.58
C GLU A 15 -14.59 -0.69 -3.56
N ASP A 16 -14.51 -0.14 -2.34
CA ASP A 16 -13.62 -0.57 -1.25
C ASP A 16 -12.15 -0.80 -1.69
N GLY A 17 -11.72 -0.12 -2.75
CA GLY A 17 -10.51 -0.47 -3.50
C GLY A 17 -9.26 -0.46 -2.64
N LYS A 18 -9.08 0.55 -1.78
CA LYS A 18 -7.94 0.61 -0.84
C LYS A 18 -7.91 -0.57 0.13
N LYS A 19 -9.04 -0.86 0.79
CA LYS A 19 -9.14 -1.94 1.78
C LYS A 19 -8.86 -3.29 1.13
N ARG A 20 -9.48 -3.55 -0.01
CA ARG A 20 -9.31 -4.79 -0.80
C ARG A 20 -7.88 -4.94 -1.30
N PHE A 21 -7.30 -3.89 -1.88
CA PHE A 21 -5.93 -3.93 -2.38
C PHE A 21 -4.91 -4.20 -1.28
N ILE A 22 -5.09 -3.57 -0.11
CA ILE A 22 -4.22 -3.79 1.06
C ILE A 22 -4.28 -5.24 1.52
N GLN A 23 -5.49 -5.78 1.67
CA GLN A 23 -5.70 -7.16 2.09
C GLN A 23 -5.05 -8.15 1.11
N VAL A 24 -5.42 -8.07 -0.18
CA VAL A 24 -4.95 -9.02 -1.20
C VAL A 24 -3.45 -8.95 -1.40
N THR A 25 -2.85 -7.76 -1.41
CA THR A 25 -1.39 -7.63 -1.57
C THR A 25 -0.64 -8.18 -0.36
N THR A 26 -1.21 -8.08 0.84
CA THR A 26 -0.65 -8.69 2.06
C THR A 26 -0.69 -10.21 1.98
N GLU A 27 -1.83 -10.79 1.58
CA GLU A 27 -2.00 -12.24 1.39
C GLU A 27 -1.07 -12.78 0.30
N LEU A 28 -0.99 -12.07 -0.83
CA LEU A 28 -0.07 -12.37 -1.93
C LEU A 28 1.39 -12.37 -1.46
N SER A 29 1.81 -11.35 -0.69
CA SER A 29 3.19 -11.26 -0.20
C SER A 29 3.55 -12.43 0.72
N ARG A 30 2.60 -12.89 1.54
CA ARG A 30 2.78 -14.08 2.41
C ARG A 30 2.89 -15.35 1.58
N ALA A 31 2.00 -15.54 0.60
CA ALA A 31 2.03 -16.70 -0.28
C ALA A 31 3.33 -16.75 -1.11
N PHE A 32 3.73 -15.61 -1.69
CA PHE A 32 4.98 -15.48 -2.43
C PHE A 32 6.20 -15.87 -1.61
N ALA A 33 6.26 -15.47 -0.33
CA ALA A 33 7.36 -15.82 0.55
C ALA A 33 7.50 -17.35 0.76
N LEU A 34 6.42 -18.13 0.61
CA LEU A 34 6.46 -19.59 0.73
C LEU A 34 7.11 -20.27 -0.48
N CYS A 35 7.08 -19.63 -1.66
CA CYS A 35 7.59 -20.19 -2.92
C CYS A 35 8.70 -19.35 -3.56
N ALA A 36 9.23 -18.33 -2.88
CA ALA A 36 10.11 -17.31 -3.47
C ALA A 36 11.38 -17.85 -4.17
N ALA A 37 11.79 -19.09 -3.90
CA ALA A 37 12.94 -19.74 -4.53
C ALA A 37 12.58 -20.57 -5.78
N SER A 38 11.31 -20.67 -6.15
CA SER A 38 10.89 -21.38 -7.36
C SER A 38 11.06 -20.51 -8.61
N ASP A 39 11.21 -21.17 -9.76
CA ASP A 39 11.35 -20.47 -11.04
C ASP A 39 10.06 -19.69 -11.38
N GLU A 40 8.90 -20.24 -11.03
CA GLU A 40 7.60 -19.59 -11.23
C GLU A 40 7.45 -18.34 -10.37
N ALA A 41 7.91 -18.38 -9.11
CA ALA A 41 7.91 -17.20 -8.26
C ALA A 41 8.91 -16.15 -8.77
N THR A 42 10.08 -16.58 -9.24
CA THR A 42 11.06 -15.67 -9.84
C THR A 42 10.48 -14.94 -11.05
N ALA A 43 9.69 -15.63 -11.88
CA ALA A 43 9.06 -15.06 -13.07
C ALA A 43 8.07 -13.92 -12.77
N ILE A 44 7.42 -13.93 -11.60
CA ILE A 44 6.42 -12.91 -11.20
C ILE A 44 6.94 -11.90 -10.15
N ARG A 45 8.22 -12.00 -9.76
CA ARG A 45 8.78 -11.22 -8.65
C ARG A 45 8.59 -9.71 -8.83
N ASP A 46 8.81 -9.22 -10.05
CA ASP A 46 8.77 -7.79 -10.33
C ASP A 46 7.31 -7.26 -10.30
N ASP A 47 6.34 -8.09 -10.70
CA ASP A 47 4.91 -7.77 -10.57
C ASP A 47 4.49 -7.67 -9.09
N VAL A 48 4.95 -8.61 -8.26
CA VAL A 48 4.70 -8.57 -6.81
C VAL A 48 5.33 -7.33 -6.19
N ALA A 49 6.57 -6.97 -6.58
CA ALA A 49 7.24 -5.77 -6.11
C ALA A 49 6.50 -4.48 -6.52
N PHE A 50 5.93 -4.44 -7.73
CA PHE A 50 5.11 -3.33 -8.17
C PHE A 50 3.85 -3.15 -7.31
N LEU A 51 3.13 -4.25 -7.04
CA LEU A 51 1.94 -4.22 -6.18
C LEU A 51 2.29 -3.79 -4.75
N GLN A 52 3.41 -4.27 -4.20
CA GLN A 52 3.93 -3.86 -2.89
C GLN A 52 4.29 -2.36 -2.85
N THR A 53 4.77 -1.81 -3.97
CA THR A 53 5.07 -0.38 -4.08
C THR A 53 3.79 0.47 -3.98
N ILE A 54 2.73 0.08 -4.69
CA ILE A 54 1.41 0.73 -4.60
C ILE A 54 0.85 0.59 -3.18
N HIS A 55 0.96 -0.60 -2.60
CA HIS A 55 0.53 -0.89 -1.24
C HIS A 55 1.19 0.04 -0.20
N ALA A 56 2.51 0.20 -0.28
CA ALA A 56 3.25 1.11 0.59
C ALA A 56 2.83 2.57 0.39
N ALA A 57 2.61 3.00 -0.86
CA ALA A 57 2.18 4.35 -1.17
C ALA A 57 0.76 4.65 -0.64
N LEU A 58 -0.18 3.72 -0.77
CA LEU A 58 -1.55 3.84 -0.22
C LEU A 58 -1.56 3.90 1.31
N ASN A 59 -0.68 3.15 1.97
CA ASN A 59 -0.55 3.20 3.43
C ASN A 59 0.04 4.53 3.91
N LYS A 60 1.05 5.08 3.22
CA LYS A 60 1.65 6.39 3.51
C LYS A 60 0.67 7.56 3.36
N GLN A 61 -0.27 7.50 2.41
CA GLN A 61 -1.31 8.53 2.30
C GLN A 61 -2.22 8.58 3.53
N SER A 62 -2.48 7.44 4.19
CA SER A 62 -3.31 7.39 5.40
C SER A 62 -2.68 8.13 6.59
N SER A 63 -1.34 8.18 6.66
CA SER A 63 -0.63 8.90 7.73
C SER A 63 -0.64 10.42 7.58
N GLY A 64 -1.08 10.97 6.43
CA GLY A 64 -1.23 12.41 6.21
C GLY A 64 -2.39 13.06 6.97
N SER A 65 -3.31 12.27 7.54
CA SER A 65 -4.40 12.79 8.40
C SER A 65 -4.10 12.69 9.90
N ARG A 66 -2.85 12.40 10.32
CA ARG A 66 -2.55 12.27 11.76
C ARG A 66 -2.17 13.63 12.36
N LYS A 67 -3.18 14.23 13.00
CA LYS A 67 -3.23 15.45 13.82
C LYS A 67 -3.24 16.77 13.04
N SER A 68 -4.40 17.42 13.05
CA SER A 68 -4.48 18.86 12.84
C SER A 68 -3.57 19.56 13.86
N PRO A 69 -2.96 20.72 13.54
CA PRO A 69 -2.17 21.50 14.51
C PRO A 69 -2.91 21.76 15.83
N GLU A 70 -4.25 21.78 15.74
CA GLU A 70 -5.23 21.88 16.80
C GLU A 70 -5.08 20.79 17.88
N ASP A 71 -4.84 19.53 17.47
CA ASP A 71 -4.65 18.38 18.37
C ASP A 71 -3.24 18.34 19.00
N LEU A 72 -2.29 19.11 18.46
CA LEU A 72 -0.93 19.24 18.98
C LEU A 72 -0.85 20.37 20.02
N ASP A 73 -1.57 21.47 19.83
CA ASP A 73 -1.59 22.60 20.78
C ASP A 73 -2.31 22.21 22.10
N ALA A 74 -3.38 21.40 22.02
CA ALA A 74 -4.11 20.91 23.19
C ALA A 74 -3.27 20.01 24.11
N ALA A 75 -2.27 19.30 23.57
CA ALA A 75 -1.40 18.40 24.34
C ALA A 75 -0.26 19.12 25.08
N VAL A 76 0.05 20.36 24.70
CA VAL A 76 1.13 21.17 25.31
C VAL A 76 0.60 22.05 26.45
N ARG A 77 -0.73 22.19 26.59
CA ARG A 77 -1.39 23.02 27.61
C ARG A 77 -1.93 22.25 28.82
N GLN A 78 -1.56 20.98 29.01
CA GLN A 78 -1.89 20.18 30.20
C GLN A 78 -0.68 20.02 31.11
#